data_AF-A0AA38CLU8-F1
#
_entry.id   AF-A0AA38CLU8-F1
#
_cell.length_a   1.000
_cell.length_b   1.000
_cell.length_c   1.000
_cell.angle_alpha   90.00
_cell.angle_beta   90.00
_cell.angle_gamma   90.00
#
_symmetry.space_group_name_H-M   'P 1'
#
loop_
_entity.id
_entity.type
_entity.pdbx_description
1 polymer ?
#
loop_
_entity_poly.entity_id
_entity_poly.type
_entity_poly.pdbx_seq_one_letter_code
_entity_poly.pdbx_strand_id
1 'polypeptide(L)'
;TRINAPHGNDPVALDMLSMGKGQAWLNGRMIGVNWPLPSSPFAGCPSKCNYRGKFSPNKCSTDCGNPTQRWYHVPRSWFKPTDNLLVLFEDKGGDPTQIRFVKRKLTNVCGFISEVHPPHLKYWKKTITNNVELENTARPSFHLQCPEGSQISSIKFASFGNPQGTCGAFQKGSCHGIQSSSIVEKECIGRKFCSMTLSLEKFGDDPCP
;
A
#
# COMPACT_ATOMS: atom_id res chain seq x y z
N THR A 1 -7.38 29.08 -13.06
CA THR A 1 -8.24 28.38 -14.05
C THR A 1 -9.49 27.84 -13.37
N ARG A 2 -10.59 27.62 -14.10
CA ARG A 2 -11.85 27.07 -13.57
C ARG A 2 -12.03 25.62 -14.05
N ILE A 3 -12.38 24.72 -13.15
CA ILE A 3 -12.46 23.28 -13.43
C ILE A 3 -13.64 22.59 -12.75
N ASN A 4 -14.07 21.46 -13.31
CA ASN A 4 -15.06 20.58 -12.70
C ASN A 4 -14.39 19.57 -11.75
N ALA A 5 -15.15 19.07 -10.78
CA ALA A 5 -14.65 18.04 -9.87
C ALA A 5 -14.33 16.74 -10.65
N PRO A 6 -13.23 16.04 -10.35
CA PRO A 6 -12.98 14.73 -10.92
C PRO A 6 -14.11 13.74 -10.55
N HIS A 7 -14.56 12.91 -11.48
CA HIS A 7 -15.63 11.93 -11.19
C HIS A 7 -15.20 10.83 -10.20
N GLY A 8 -16.17 10.31 -9.46
CA GLY A 8 -16.02 9.20 -8.51
C GLY A 8 -15.49 9.61 -7.14
N ASN A 9 -15.25 8.61 -6.28
CA ASN A 9 -14.92 8.82 -4.85
C ASN A 9 -13.44 8.56 -4.50
N ASP A 10 -12.62 8.13 -5.47
CA ASP A 10 -11.19 7.86 -5.25
C ASP A 10 -10.45 9.09 -4.70
N PRO A 11 -9.44 8.98 -3.82
CA PRO A 11 -8.64 10.13 -3.41
C PRO A 11 -8.00 10.86 -4.61
N VAL A 12 -7.90 12.18 -4.52
CA VAL A 12 -7.42 13.03 -5.61
C VAL A 12 -6.12 13.72 -5.22
N ALA A 13 -5.24 13.87 -6.20
CA ALA A 13 -4.05 14.69 -6.10
C ALA A 13 -3.86 15.55 -7.35
N LEU A 14 -3.10 16.64 -7.22
CA LEU A 14 -2.64 17.46 -8.33
C LEU A 14 -1.26 16.95 -8.78
N ASP A 15 -1.12 16.58 -10.05
CA ASP A 15 0.17 16.22 -10.65
C ASP A 15 0.91 17.49 -11.06
N MET A 16 1.99 17.80 -10.33
CA MET A 16 2.78 19.01 -10.50
C MET A 16 4.15 18.72 -11.13
N LEU A 17 4.32 17.59 -11.82
CA LEU A 17 5.62 17.21 -12.41
C LEU A 17 6.15 18.26 -13.40
N SER A 18 5.27 18.90 -14.17
CA SER A 18 5.63 19.90 -15.17
C SER A 18 5.97 21.26 -14.58
N MET A 19 5.84 21.41 -13.26
CA MET A 19 6.02 22.67 -12.55
C MET A 19 7.37 22.71 -11.83
N GLY A 20 7.81 23.93 -11.53
CA GLY A 20 9.02 24.17 -10.77
C GLY A 20 8.71 24.24 -9.28
N LYS A 21 8.90 25.41 -8.68
CA LYS A 21 8.68 25.63 -7.25
C LYS A 21 7.55 26.62 -7.10
N GLY A 22 6.64 26.37 -6.18
CA GLY A 22 5.44 27.20 -6.14
C GLY A 22 4.48 26.86 -5.03
N GLN A 23 3.27 27.35 -5.18
CA GLN A 23 2.15 27.08 -4.29
C GLN A 23 0.86 26.90 -5.10
N ALA A 24 -0.04 26.09 -4.58
CA ALA A 24 -1.32 25.82 -5.22
C ALA A 24 -2.49 26.01 -4.25
N TRP A 25 -3.62 26.49 -4.76
CA TRP A 25 -4.87 26.67 -4.01
C TRP A 25 -6.06 26.20 -4.81
N LEU A 26 -7.03 25.58 -4.12
CA LEU A 26 -8.34 25.24 -4.66
C LEU A 26 -9.41 25.95 -3.85
N ASN A 27 -10.23 26.79 -4.50
CA ASN A 27 -11.32 27.52 -3.85
C ASN A 27 -10.86 28.30 -2.60
N GLY A 28 -9.69 28.94 -2.68
CA GLY A 28 -9.08 29.69 -1.56
C GLY A 28 -8.40 28.83 -0.49
N ARG A 29 -8.43 27.50 -0.60
CA ARG A 29 -7.77 26.57 0.34
C ARG A 29 -6.41 26.15 -0.20
N MET A 30 -5.37 26.29 0.60
CA MET A 30 -4.00 25.97 0.22
C MET A 30 -3.81 24.45 0.11
N ILE A 31 -3.41 23.97 -1.07
CA ILE A 31 -3.05 22.57 -1.32
C ILE A 31 -1.67 22.28 -0.72
N GLY A 32 -0.71 23.19 -0.93
CA GLY A 32 0.64 23.06 -0.41
C GLY A 32 1.68 23.80 -1.26
N VAL A 33 2.94 23.65 -0.85
CA VAL A 33 4.11 24.14 -1.58
C VAL A 33 4.57 23.04 -2.53
N ASN A 34 4.61 23.30 -3.84
CA ASN A 34 5.19 22.37 -4.80
C ASN A 34 6.68 22.58 -4.93
N TRP A 35 7.44 21.49 -4.90
CA TRP A 35 8.86 21.48 -5.20
C TRP A 35 9.31 20.06 -5.64
N PRO A 36 9.01 19.64 -6.88
CA PRO A 36 9.29 18.31 -7.40
C PRO A 36 10.77 18.16 -7.78
N LEU A 37 11.68 18.46 -6.85
CA LEU A 37 13.11 18.25 -7.05
C LEU A 37 13.43 16.75 -7.03
N PRO A 38 14.24 16.24 -7.97
CA PRO A 38 14.73 14.88 -7.89
C PRO A 38 15.50 14.63 -6.59
N SER A 39 15.19 13.52 -5.93
CA SER A 39 15.99 13.00 -4.82
C SER A 39 17.31 12.42 -5.34
N SER A 40 18.29 12.18 -4.44
CA SER A 40 19.54 11.54 -4.84
C SER A 40 19.27 10.11 -5.35
N PRO A 41 19.81 9.71 -6.52
CA PRO A 41 19.66 8.34 -7.00
C PRO A 41 20.53 7.33 -6.21
N PHE A 42 21.56 7.80 -5.51
CA PHE A 42 22.54 6.94 -4.85
C PHE A 42 22.58 7.10 -3.32
N ALA A 43 22.40 8.32 -2.81
CA ALA A 43 22.52 8.57 -1.37
C ALA A 43 21.28 8.09 -0.62
N GLY A 44 21.47 7.14 0.30
CA GLY A 44 20.39 6.62 1.14
C GLY A 44 19.35 5.79 0.38
N CYS A 45 19.72 5.24 -0.79
CA CYS A 45 18.86 4.37 -1.59
C CYS A 45 19.27 2.90 -1.47
N PRO A 46 18.72 2.14 -0.51
CA PRO A 46 19.10 0.75 -0.31
C PRO A 46 18.57 -0.14 -1.45
N SER A 47 19.42 -1.06 -1.94
CA SER A 47 19.00 -2.07 -2.92
C SER A 47 18.08 -3.14 -2.33
N LYS A 48 18.11 -3.32 -1.00
CA LYS A 48 17.27 -4.24 -0.24
C LYS A 48 16.81 -3.61 1.07
N CYS A 49 15.54 -3.77 1.40
CA CYS A 49 14.96 -3.37 2.68
C CYS A 49 14.50 -4.62 3.44
N ASN A 50 14.78 -4.69 4.74
CA ASN A 50 14.31 -5.76 5.61
C ASN A 50 13.79 -5.17 6.92
N TYR A 51 12.62 -5.61 7.38
CA TYR A 51 12.04 -5.16 8.64
C TYR A 51 12.89 -5.57 9.85
N ARG A 52 13.60 -6.72 9.78
CA ARG A 52 14.48 -7.21 10.85
C ARG A 52 15.72 -6.34 11.03
N GLY A 53 16.24 -6.28 12.26
CA GLY A 53 17.43 -5.51 12.62
C GLY A 53 17.16 -4.03 12.92
N LYS A 54 18.20 -3.32 13.39
CA LYS A 54 18.10 -1.92 13.86
C LYS A 54 17.45 -1.02 12.80
N PHE A 55 16.53 -0.17 13.24
CA PHE A 55 15.91 0.83 12.39
C PHE A 55 16.85 2.01 12.14
N SER A 56 16.81 2.56 10.93
CA SER A 56 17.32 3.88 10.60
C SER A 56 16.39 4.54 9.57
N PRO A 57 16.28 5.87 9.53
CA PRO A 57 15.35 6.56 8.63
C PRO A 57 15.55 6.21 7.15
N ASN A 58 16.80 5.94 6.74
CA ASN A 58 17.15 5.64 5.35
C ASN A 58 17.20 4.13 5.04
N LYS A 59 16.83 3.26 5.99
CA LYS A 59 16.95 1.79 5.85
C LYS A 59 16.11 1.24 4.69
N CYS A 60 15.02 1.91 4.37
CA CYS A 60 14.01 1.46 3.42
C CYS A 60 13.47 2.61 2.56
N SER A 61 14.32 3.61 2.27
CA SER A 61 13.95 4.69 1.35
C SER A 61 13.60 4.12 -0.01
N THR A 62 12.63 4.74 -0.69
CA THR A 62 12.16 4.35 -2.02
C THR A 62 12.08 5.58 -2.91
N ASP A 63 11.82 5.36 -4.20
CA ASP A 63 11.60 6.44 -5.19
C ASP A 63 12.80 7.39 -5.39
N CYS A 64 14.01 6.83 -5.29
CA CYS A 64 15.25 7.57 -5.45
C CYS A 64 15.46 8.03 -6.90
N GLY A 65 16.02 9.22 -7.09
CA GLY A 65 16.21 9.81 -8.42
C GLY A 65 14.92 10.42 -9.01
N ASN A 66 13.77 10.17 -8.40
CA ASN A 66 12.50 10.77 -8.77
C ASN A 66 12.19 12.02 -7.93
N PRO A 67 11.26 12.88 -8.40
CA PRO A 67 10.80 14.04 -7.64
C PRO A 67 10.39 13.67 -6.21
N THR A 68 10.94 14.37 -5.22
CA THR A 68 10.64 14.20 -3.78
C THR A 68 9.13 14.20 -3.50
N GLN A 69 8.39 15.01 -4.24
CA GLN A 69 6.94 14.94 -4.29
C GLN A 69 6.40 15.43 -5.64
N ARG A 70 5.79 14.50 -6.39
CA ARG A 70 5.08 14.79 -7.64
C ARG A 70 3.60 15.11 -7.44
N TRP A 71 2.95 14.35 -6.57
CA TRP A 71 1.50 14.42 -6.36
C TRP A 71 1.17 15.14 -5.05
N TYR A 72 0.31 16.14 -5.15
CA TYR A 72 -0.10 16.97 -4.01
C TYR A 72 -1.55 16.67 -3.68
N HIS A 73 -1.81 16.10 -2.50
CA HIS A 73 -3.13 15.63 -2.10
C HIS A 73 -4.15 16.78 -2.06
N VAL A 74 -5.33 16.56 -2.63
CA VAL A 74 -6.43 17.52 -2.63
C VAL A 74 -7.68 16.86 -2.05
N PRO A 75 -8.12 17.23 -0.84
CA PRO A 75 -9.30 16.66 -0.22
C PRO A 75 -10.55 16.81 -1.11
N ARG A 76 -11.30 15.71 -1.25
CA ARG A 76 -12.54 15.67 -2.03
C ARG A 76 -13.56 16.72 -1.57
N SER A 77 -13.61 16.98 -0.27
CA SER A 77 -14.52 17.96 0.34
C SER A 77 -14.24 19.42 -0.05
N TRP A 78 -13.11 19.72 -0.70
CA TRP A 78 -12.80 21.07 -1.16
C TRP A 78 -13.40 21.38 -2.53
N PHE A 79 -13.85 20.37 -3.26
CA PHE A 79 -14.48 20.53 -4.57
C PHE A 79 -15.99 20.82 -4.44
N LYS A 80 -16.45 21.80 -5.20
CA LYS A 80 -17.83 21.93 -5.66
C LYS A 80 -18.02 21.05 -6.91
N PRO A 81 -19.26 20.64 -7.27
CA PRO A 81 -19.49 19.83 -8.47
C PRO A 81 -18.88 20.43 -9.75
N THR A 82 -19.04 21.74 -9.93
CA THR A 82 -18.54 22.51 -11.07
C THR A 82 -17.93 23.83 -10.60
N ASP A 83 -17.22 24.51 -11.50
CA ASP A 83 -16.71 25.87 -11.31
C ASP A 83 -15.78 26.06 -10.09
N ASN A 84 -14.82 25.15 -9.93
CA ASN A 84 -13.78 25.28 -8.91
C ASN A 84 -12.64 26.15 -9.41
N LEU A 85 -12.20 27.11 -8.59
CA LEU A 85 -11.07 27.97 -8.91
C LEU A 85 -9.77 27.33 -8.44
N LEU A 86 -8.92 26.96 -9.40
CA LEU A 86 -7.53 26.56 -9.16
C LEU A 86 -6.61 27.77 -9.41
N VAL A 87 -5.84 28.13 -8.39
CA VAL A 87 -4.80 29.17 -8.44
C VAL A 87 -3.44 28.54 -8.23
N LEU A 88 -2.46 28.97 -9.01
CA LEU A 88 -1.08 28.49 -8.96
C LEU A 88 -0.15 29.70 -8.92
N PHE A 89 0.83 29.65 -8.04
CA PHE A 89 1.97 30.55 -8.02
C PHE A 89 3.22 29.74 -8.39
N GLU A 90 4.00 30.21 -9.35
CA GLU A 90 5.22 29.55 -9.84
C GLU A 90 6.41 30.50 -9.76
N ASP A 91 7.47 30.06 -9.07
CA ASP A 91 8.67 30.83 -8.69
C ASP A 91 9.86 30.51 -9.59
N LYS A 92 9.96 29.28 -10.11
CA LYS A 92 11.12 28.79 -10.88
C LYS A 92 10.84 28.55 -12.36
N GLY A 93 9.58 28.61 -12.76
CA GLY A 93 9.12 28.34 -14.12
C GLY A 93 8.65 26.91 -14.29
N GLY A 94 7.63 26.72 -15.13
CA GLY A 94 6.99 25.44 -15.37
C GLY A 94 5.93 25.55 -16.46
N ASP A 95 5.44 24.41 -16.94
CA ASP A 95 4.38 24.35 -17.94
C ASP A 95 3.03 24.01 -17.27
N PRO A 96 2.14 25.00 -17.07
CA PRO A 96 0.86 24.80 -16.42
C PRO A 96 -0.13 24.02 -17.29
N THR A 97 0.12 23.85 -18.60
CA THR A 97 -0.80 23.14 -19.50
C THR A 97 -0.83 21.63 -19.27
N GLN A 98 0.21 21.09 -18.64
CA GLN A 98 0.37 19.66 -18.33
C GLN A 98 -0.15 19.27 -16.94
N ILE A 99 -0.49 20.26 -16.10
CA ILE A 99 -1.03 20.01 -14.77
C ILE A 99 -2.41 19.38 -14.89
N ARG A 100 -2.64 18.34 -14.09
CA ARG A 100 -3.95 17.67 -14.02
C ARG A 100 -4.22 17.08 -12.66
N PHE A 101 -5.51 16.94 -12.37
CA PHE A 101 -5.95 16.12 -11.25
C PHE A 101 -5.87 14.65 -11.61
N VAL A 102 -5.23 13.88 -10.73
CA VAL A 102 -5.11 12.43 -10.82
C VAL A 102 -5.87 11.77 -9.69
N LYS A 103 -6.36 10.56 -9.93
CA LYS A 103 -7.06 9.74 -8.93
C LYS A 103 -6.13 8.63 -8.46
N ARG A 104 -5.99 8.49 -7.14
CA ARG A 104 -5.25 7.38 -6.53
C ARG A 104 -6.15 6.15 -6.45
N LYS A 105 -5.86 5.14 -7.28
CA LYS A 105 -6.50 3.83 -7.21
C LYS A 105 -5.54 2.80 -6.66
N LEU A 106 -5.96 2.07 -5.63
CA LEU A 106 -5.26 0.89 -5.14
C LEU A 106 -5.74 -0.31 -5.96
N THR A 107 -4.87 -0.83 -6.83
CA THR A 107 -5.21 -1.96 -7.71
C THR A 107 -4.70 -3.29 -7.17
N ASN A 108 -3.59 -3.27 -6.41
CA ASN A 108 -2.97 -4.47 -5.87
C ASN A 108 -2.63 -4.24 -4.40
N VAL A 109 -2.93 -5.25 -3.60
CA VAL A 109 -2.47 -5.40 -2.23
C VAL A 109 -1.75 -6.73 -2.13
N CYS A 110 -0.77 -6.82 -1.25
CA CYS A 110 -0.02 -8.05 -1.02
C CYS A 110 0.15 -8.24 0.49
N GLY A 111 0.50 -9.46 0.90
CA GLY A 111 0.92 -9.75 2.26
C GLY A 111 1.96 -10.86 2.25
N PHE A 112 2.78 -10.90 3.30
CA PHE A 112 3.65 -12.01 3.62
C PHE A 112 3.43 -12.34 5.10
N ILE A 113 3.35 -13.62 5.40
CA ILE A 113 3.23 -14.12 6.76
C ILE A 113 4.01 -15.42 6.88
N SER A 114 4.57 -15.65 8.06
CA SER A 114 5.33 -16.85 8.40
C SER A 114 4.90 -17.34 9.77
N GLU A 115 5.22 -18.59 10.10
CA GLU A 115 4.87 -19.22 11.37
C GLU A 115 5.44 -18.48 12.59
N VAL A 116 6.60 -17.84 12.42
CA VAL A 116 7.23 -17.01 13.46
C VAL A 116 6.62 -15.62 13.62
N HIS A 117 5.64 -15.22 12.80
CA HIS A 117 4.96 -13.94 13.01
C HIS A 117 4.10 -14.04 14.27
N PRO A 118 4.07 -12.99 15.12
CA PRO A 118 3.16 -13.00 16.26
C PRO A 118 1.71 -12.99 15.76
N PRO A 119 0.79 -13.70 16.45
CA PRO A 119 -0.63 -13.54 16.18
C PRO A 119 -1.07 -12.11 16.45
N HIS A 120 -2.16 -11.70 15.80
CA HIS A 120 -2.71 -10.37 15.99
C HIS A 120 -3.07 -10.14 17.47
N LEU A 121 -2.67 -8.99 18.05
CA LEU A 121 -2.80 -8.69 19.49
C LEU A 121 -4.22 -8.87 20.04
N LYS A 122 -5.25 -8.66 19.20
CA LYS A 122 -6.66 -8.90 19.56
C LYS A 122 -6.96 -10.34 19.99
N TYR A 123 -6.21 -11.32 19.48
CA TYR A 123 -6.37 -12.74 19.80
C TYR A 123 -5.36 -13.24 20.84
N TRP A 124 -4.49 -12.35 21.32
CA TRP A 124 -3.59 -12.65 22.42
C TRP A 124 -4.40 -12.76 23.72
N LYS A 125 -4.76 -13.99 24.09
CA LYS A 125 -5.48 -14.26 25.34
C LYS A 125 -4.49 -14.79 26.38
N LYS A 126 -4.09 -13.92 27.30
CA LYS A 126 -3.41 -14.37 28.53
C LYS A 126 -4.47 -14.89 29.50
N THR A 127 -4.85 -16.15 29.37
CA THR A 127 -5.77 -16.79 30.33
C THR A 127 -4.93 -17.55 31.34
N ILE A 128 -4.77 -16.98 32.54
CA ILE A 128 -4.13 -17.66 33.66
C ILE A 128 -5.23 -18.46 34.37
N THR A 129 -5.22 -19.77 34.21
CA THR A 129 -6.07 -20.69 34.99
C THR A 129 -5.17 -21.70 35.68
N ASN A 130 -5.23 -21.76 37.02
CA ASN A 130 -4.54 -22.73 37.87
C ASN A 130 -3.01 -22.82 37.67
N ASN A 131 -2.31 -21.68 37.56
CA ASN A 131 -0.85 -21.62 37.38
C ASN A 131 -0.32 -22.37 36.14
N VAL A 132 -1.19 -22.75 35.21
CA VAL A 132 -0.82 -23.27 33.90
C VAL A 132 -1.03 -22.14 32.90
N GLU A 133 0.06 -21.66 32.30
CA GLU A 133 -0.03 -20.77 31.15
C GLU A 133 -0.61 -21.58 29.98
N LEU A 134 -1.87 -21.34 29.62
CA LEU A 134 -2.41 -21.91 28.39
C LEU A 134 -1.61 -21.32 27.22
N GLU A 135 -0.94 -22.19 26.47
CA GLU A 135 -0.27 -21.82 25.23
C GLU A 135 -1.23 -21.03 24.34
N ASN A 136 -0.71 -19.93 23.77
CA ASN A 136 -1.44 -19.14 22.80
C ASN A 136 -1.77 -20.02 21.58
N THR A 137 -3.01 -20.50 21.46
CA THR A 137 -3.49 -21.21 20.26
C THR A 137 -3.70 -20.28 19.06
N ALA A 138 -3.51 -18.97 19.25
CA ALA A 138 -3.65 -17.97 18.21
C ALA A 138 -2.53 -18.14 17.17
N ARG A 139 -2.90 -18.59 15.97
CA ARG A 139 -1.98 -18.74 14.85
C ARG A 139 -1.86 -17.44 14.03
N PRO A 140 -0.73 -17.22 13.35
CA PRO A 140 -0.55 -16.05 12.50
C PRO A 140 -1.59 -16.08 11.37
N SER A 141 -2.22 -14.94 11.10
CA SER A 141 -3.20 -14.80 10.02
C SER A 141 -2.88 -13.59 9.15
N PHE A 142 -2.91 -13.76 7.83
CA PHE A 142 -2.78 -12.62 6.92
C PHE A 142 -4.15 -11.96 6.73
N HIS A 143 -4.14 -10.66 6.50
CA HIS A 143 -5.35 -9.85 6.36
C HIS A 143 -5.24 -8.97 5.11
N LEU A 144 -6.21 -9.09 4.22
CA LEU A 144 -6.38 -8.24 3.05
C LEU A 144 -7.69 -7.48 3.18
N GLN A 145 -7.63 -6.17 2.99
CA GLN A 145 -8.81 -5.31 3.02
C GLN A 145 -8.81 -4.37 1.82
N CYS A 146 -9.88 -4.43 1.06
CA CYS A 146 -10.14 -3.54 -0.05
C CYS A 146 -10.74 -2.21 0.44
N PRO A 147 -10.44 -1.09 -0.25
CA PRO A 147 -11.13 0.18 -0.06
C PRO A 147 -12.65 0.06 -0.20
N GLU A 148 -13.37 1.07 0.28
CA GLU A 148 -14.81 1.13 0.16
C GLU A 148 -15.27 1.07 -1.32
N GLY A 149 -16.34 0.32 -1.59
CA GLY A 149 -16.85 0.10 -2.96
C GLY A 149 -16.00 -0.83 -3.83
N SER A 150 -14.96 -1.47 -3.30
CA SER A 150 -14.11 -2.41 -4.04
C SER A 150 -14.04 -3.78 -3.37
N GLN A 151 -13.78 -4.81 -4.17
CA GLN A 151 -13.66 -6.20 -3.76
C GLN A 151 -12.48 -6.86 -4.48
N ILE A 152 -11.99 -7.97 -3.93
CA ILE A 152 -10.91 -8.74 -4.54
C ILE A 152 -11.45 -9.40 -5.82
N SER A 153 -10.94 -8.96 -6.97
CA SER A 153 -11.35 -9.48 -8.28
C SER A 153 -10.53 -10.68 -8.74
N SER A 154 -9.28 -10.77 -8.32
CA SER A 154 -8.32 -11.77 -8.81
C SER A 154 -7.13 -11.90 -7.87
N ILE A 155 -6.55 -13.10 -7.79
CA ILE A 155 -5.30 -13.35 -7.07
C ILE A 155 -4.17 -13.41 -8.08
N LYS A 156 -3.16 -12.54 -7.92
CA LYS A 156 -1.99 -12.52 -8.83
C LYS A 156 -0.95 -13.57 -8.48
N PHE A 157 -0.81 -13.86 -7.19
CA PHE A 157 0.17 -14.79 -6.66
C PHE A 157 -0.26 -15.27 -5.28
N ALA A 158 -0.12 -16.56 -5.01
CA ALA A 158 -0.25 -17.16 -3.70
C ALA A 158 0.69 -18.36 -3.61
N SER A 159 1.40 -18.49 -2.49
CA SER A 159 2.32 -19.60 -2.25
C SER A 159 2.45 -19.85 -0.76
N PHE A 160 2.03 -21.04 -0.34
CA PHE A 160 2.33 -21.64 0.96
C PHE A 160 3.60 -22.49 0.83
N GLY A 161 4.56 -22.32 1.73
CA GLY A 161 5.91 -22.89 1.64
C GLY A 161 6.98 -21.81 1.88
N ASN A 162 7.99 -21.71 1.02
CA ASN A 162 9.11 -20.77 1.19
C ASN A 162 9.21 -19.68 0.08
N PRO A 163 8.13 -18.92 -0.19
CA PRO A 163 8.15 -17.91 -1.24
C PRO A 163 9.26 -16.86 -1.02
N GLN A 164 9.81 -16.38 -2.12
CA GLN A 164 10.89 -15.40 -2.14
C GLN A 164 10.42 -14.07 -2.74
N GLY A 165 11.23 -13.03 -2.58
CA GLY A 165 10.96 -11.70 -3.11
C GLY A 165 10.25 -10.78 -2.13
N THR A 166 9.65 -9.73 -2.67
CA THR A 166 9.01 -8.65 -1.90
C THR A 166 7.63 -8.33 -2.45
N CYS A 167 6.87 -7.51 -1.73
CA CYS A 167 5.53 -7.10 -2.14
C CYS A 167 5.49 -6.61 -3.59
N GLY A 168 4.66 -7.24 -4.43
CA GLY A 168 4.53 -6.92 -5.86
C GLY A 168 5.48 -7.70 -6.77
N ALA A 169 6.46 -8.42 -6.22
CA ALA A 169 7.43 -9.22 -6.95
C ALA A 169 7.72 -10.57 -6.25
N PHE A 170 6.70 -11.15 -5.61
CA PHE A 170 6.81 -12.46 -4.99
C PHE A 170 6.98 -13.56 -6.04
N GLN A 171 7.77 -14.58 -5.69
CA GLN A 171 8.05 -15.73 -6.54
C GLN A 171 7.99 -17.01 -5.71
N LYS A 172 7.71 -18.13 -6.38
CA LYS A 172 7.77 -19.46 -5.75
C LYS A 172 9.21 -19.73 -5.31
N GLY A 173 9.38 -20.31 -4.12
CA GLY A 173 10.67 -20.79 -3.65
C GLY A 173 10.93 -22.23 -4.07
N SER A 174 11.85 -22.90 -3.36
CA SER A 174 12.16 -24.33 -3.60
C SER A 174 11.04 -25.27 -3.17
N CYS A 175 10.14 -24.86 -2.29
CA CYS A 175 8.97 -25.60 -1.87
C CYS A 175 7.70 -24.74 -1.94
N HIS A 176 6.63 -25.35 -2.46
CA HIS A 176 5.37 -24.67 -2.75
C HIS A 176 4.21 -25.67 -2.72
N GLY A 177 3.19 -25.39 -1.92
CA GLY A 177 1.95 -26.16 -1.92
C GLY A 177 1.15 -25.91 -3.20
N ILE A 178 0.92 -26.94 -4.01
CA ILE A 178 0.27 -26.85 -5.32
C ILE A 178 -1.13 -26.21 -5.23
N GLN A 179 -1.85 -26.44 -4.12
CA GLN A 179 -3.20 -25.92 -3.89
C GLN A 179 -3.23 -24.46 -3.36
N SER A 180 -2.07 -23.82 -3.16
CA SER A 180 -2.00 -22.49 -2.54
C SER A 180 -2.88 -21.46 -3.26
N SER A 181 -2.82 -21.42 -4.59
CA SER A 181 -3.61 -20.46 -5.38
C SER A 181 -5.10 -20.75 -5.30
N SER A 182 -5.52 -22.00 -5.50
CA SER A 182 -6.95 -22.35 -5.52
C SER A 182 -7.62 -22.11 -4.17
N ILE A 183 -6.93 -22.37 -3.06
CA ILE A 183 -7.43 -22.12 -1.71
C ILE A 183 -7.61 -20.61 -1.48
N VAL A 184 -6.60 -19.79 -1.82
CA VAL A 184 -6.69 -18.33 -1.65
C VAL A 184 -7.73 -17.71 -2.58
N GLU A 185 -7.84 -18.19 -3.82
CA GLU A 185 -8.87 -17.74 -4.77
C GLU A 185 -10.28 -18.01 -4.24
N LYS A 186 -10.54 -19.24 -3.78
CA LYS A 186 -11.82 -19.65 -3.21
C LYS A 186 -12.22 -18.82 -1.99
N GLU A 187 -11.26 -18.50 -1.11
CA GLU A 187 -11.53 -17.76 0.11
C GLU A 187 -11.64 -16.25 -0.11
N CYS A 188 -10.84 -15.67 -1.01
CA CYS A 188 -10.73 -14.22 -1.10
C CYS A 188 -11.54 -13.57 -2.23
N ILE A 189 -11.73 -14.22 -3.38
CA ILE A 189 -12.37 -13.59 -4.55
C ILE A 189 -13.83 -13.22 -4.22
N GLY A 190 -14.25 -12.03 -4.66
CA GLY A 190 -15.57 -11.47 -4.41
C GLY A 190 -15.77 -10.89 -3.00
N ARG A 191 -14.77 -10.99 -2.12
CA ARG A 191 -14.84 -10.42 -0.77
C ARG A 191 -14.14 -9.05 -0.71
N LYS A 192 -14.68 -8.16 0.12
CA LYS A 192 -14.01 -6.89 0.51
C LYS A 192 -12.89 -7.11 1.52
N PHE A 193 -13.03 -8.14 2.35
CA PHE A 193 -12.09 -8.52 3.38
C PHE A 193 -11.79 -10.01 3.26
N CYS A 194 -10.51 -10.35 3.25
CA CYS A 194 -10.04 -11.73 3.30
C CYS A 194 -9.07 -11.90 4.46
N SER A 195 -9.32 -12.89 5.31
CA SER A 195 -8.43 -13.26 6.40
C SER A 195 -8.23 -14.76 6.37
N MET A 196 -6.98 -15.19 6.38
CA MET A 196 -6.65 -16.60 6.42
C MET A 196 -5.54 -16.86 7.43
N THR A 197 -5.78 -17.88 8.24
CA THR A 197 -4.85 -18.39 9.23
C THR A 197 -3.88 -19.37 8.58
N LEU A 198 -2.60 -19.26 8.96
CA LEU A 198 -1.59 -20.27 8.63
C LEU A 198 -1.92 -21.57 9.38
N SER A 199 -2.29 -22.61 8.66
CA SER A 199 -2.56 -23.94 9.21
C SER A 199 -2.40 -25.01 8.13
N LEU A 200 -1.66 -26.07 8.45
CA LEU A 200 -1.51 -27.24 7.57
C LEU A 200 -2.88 -27.82 7.17
N GLU A 201 -3.82 -27.96 8.11
CA GLU A 201 -5.19 -28.42 7.84
C GLU A 201 -5.90 -27.72 6.68
N LYS A 202 -5.61 -26.43 6.42
CA LYS A 202 -6.21 -25.67 5.32
C LYS A 202 -5.46 -25.83 4.00
N PHE A 203 -4.14 -25.96 4.06
CA PHE A 203 -3.28 -25.99 2.87
C PHE A 203 -2.85 -27.41 2.45
N GLY A 204 -3.22 -28.42 3.24
CA GLY A 204 -2.87 -29.82 3.02
C GLY A 204 -1.57 -30.20 3.74
N ASP A 205 -0.77 -31.04 3.09
CA ASP A 205 0.51 -31.48 3.62
C ASP A 205 1.54 -30.35 3.67
N ASP A 206 2.56 -30.52 4.51
CA ASP A 206 3.69 -29.58 4.58
C ASP A 206 4.48 -29.63 3.26
N PRO A 207 4.51 -28.53 2.48
CA PRO A 207 5.26 -28.50 1.23
C PRO A 207 6.78 -28.51 1.44
N CYS A 208 7.26 -28.26 2.67
CA CYS A 208 8.67 -28.04 3.01
C CYS A 208 9.14 -28.94 4.18
N PRO A 209 9.09 -30.28 4.04
CA PRO A 209 9.56 -31.20 5.09
C PRO A 209 11.07 -31.14 5.34
#